data_AF-A0A8C1TWS8-F1
#
_entry.id   AF-A0A8C1TWS8-F1
#
_cell.length_a   1.000
_cell.length_b   1.000
_cell.length_c   1.000
_cell.angle_alpha   90.00
_cell.angle_beta   90.00
_cell.angle_gamma   90.00
#
_symmetry.space_group_name_H-M   'P 1'
#
loop_
_entity.id
_entity.type
_entity.pdbx_description
1 polymer ?
#
loop_
_entity_poly.entity_id
_entity_poly.type
_entity_poly.pdbx_seq_one_letter_code
_entity_poly.pdbx_strand_id
1 'polypeptide(L)'
;CNMYLRNNIKYLIPVISKNFVNPDTIFANNQMSLQDIEIYGFDYDYTLAFYSSHLHTLIFNIARDILINEHRYPEGLREYDYIPNFVIRGLHYDVQKALLMKIDAFHYIQLGTVYRGLNPVPEKEVIAMYEGSHVPLEIMSDFYGKSSHGHTMKQFMDIFSLPEMTLLLCVNDYFMKHNIDYEPVHLYKDVKEAIGDVHVRGIMYRAVEADNEKYICYGEQTHAVLRKLSKNGKKMFLITNSPFDFVNRGMNYIVGKDWRDLFDVVIVQADKPGFFNDRRKPFRRVTDKGVLLWDRIHHLEKGQIYKQGNLYEFLRLTGWRGSKVLYFGDHIYSDLADLTLKHGWRTGAIIPELRKEIKIMNTEEYVHTMTWLQALTGLLEQMQVHQDPASQTVIQQWINEREEMRLRTKDIFNAQFGSLFRTYHNPTYFTRRLSRFADIYMASLSCLLNYDLQHTFYPRRTPLQHESPIWPEQTSTGAMNIPFRKSA
;
A
#
# COMPACT_ATOMS: atom_id res chain seq x y z
N CYS A 1 -5.12 40.93 15.13
CA CYS A 1 -4.17 40.06 14.40
C CYS A 1 -4.81 38.90 13.63
N ASN A 2 -5.58 38.00 14.26
CA ASN A 2 -6.11 36.79 13.58
C ASN A 2 -6.90 37.08 12.28
N MET A 3 -7.76 38.09 12.26
CA MET A 3 -8.53 38.42 11.04
C MET A 3 -7.64 38.97 9.89
N TYR A 4 -6.58 39.72 10.23
CA TYR A 4 -5.65 40.30 9.26
C TYR A 4 -4.71 39.23 8.67
N LEU A 5 -4.24 38.29 9.50
CA LEU A 5 -3.45 37.13 9.04
C LEU A 5 -4.28 36.16 8.19
N ARG A 6 -5.52 35.85 8.61
CA ARG A 6 -6.45 35.06 7.81
C ARG A 6 -6.74 35.70 6.45
N ASN A 7 -6.88 37.02 6.40
CA ASN A 7 -7.07 37.75 5.13
C ASN A 7 -5.82 37.71 4.25
N ASN A 8 -4.60 37.84 4.79
CA ASN A 8 -3.37 37.72 4.01
C ASN A 8 -3.15 36.31 3.43
N ILE A 9 -3.52 35.27 4.17
CA ILE A 9 -3.45 33.89 3.67
C ILE A 9 -4.41 33.69 2.49
N LYS A 10 -5.59 34.31 2.50
CA LYS A 10 -6.50 34.27 1.34
C LYS A 10 -5.86 34.81 0.05
N TYR A 11 -4.90 35.73 0.13
CA TYR A 11 -4.17 36.24 -1.04
C TYR A 11 -3.00 35.32 -1.48
N LEU A 12 -2.47 34.47 -0.60
CA LEU A 12 -1.44 33.47 -0.92
C LEU A 12 -2.01 32.16 -1.48
N ILE A 13 -3.26 31.82 -1.13
CA ILE A 13 -3.95 30.61 -1.62
C ILE A 13 -3.95 30.53 -3.15
N PRO A 14 -4.26 31.57 -3.95
CA PRO A 14 -4.24 31.49 -5.41
C PRO A 14 -2.85 31.22 -6.01
N VAL A 15 -1.77 31.58 -5.29
CA VAL A 15 -0.38 31.33 -5.73
C VAL A 15 0.04 29.90 -5.39
N ILE A 16 -0.37 29.39 -4.22
CA ILE A 16 -0.12 28.00 -3.78
C ILE A 16 -1.01 27.01 -4.56
N SER A 17 -2.24 27.40 -4.88
CA SER A 17 -3.23 26.57 -5.59
C SER A 17 -2.92 26.36 -7.07
N LYS A 18 -1.86 26.97 -7.62
CA LYS A 18 -1.38 26.69 -8.99
C LYS A 18 -0.46 25.47 -9.09
N ASN A 19 -0.08 24.87 -7.96
CA ASN A 19 0.88 23.76 -7.90
C ASN A 19 0.19 22.41 -7.59
N PHE A 20 -0.82 22.04 -8.38
CA PHE A 20 -1.45 20.73 -8.23
C PHE A 20 -0.52 19.60 -8.63
N VAL A 21 -0.46 18.55 -7.83
CA VAL A 21 0.30 17.35 -8.15
C VAL A 21 -0.57 16.45 -9.03
N ASN A 22 -0.06 16.04 -10.19
CA ASN A 22 -0.80 15.12 -11.06
C ASN A 22 -0.92 13.74 -10.34
N PRO A 23 -2.15 13.22 -10.13
CA PRO A 23 -2.36 11.93 -9.47
C PRO A 23 -1.77 10.72 -10.21
N ASP A 24 -1.43 10.86 -11.50
CA ASP A 24 -0.84 9.83 -12.34
C ASP A 24 0.67 10.02 -12.58
N THR A 25 1.32 10.84 -11.74
CA THR A 25 2.78 10.98 -11.68
C THR A 25 3.44 9.78 -11.02
N ILE A 26 4.64 9.43 -11.51
CA ILE A 26 5.54 8.48 -10.85
C ILE A 26 6.46 9.26 -9.90
N PHE A 27 6.50 8.84 -8.63
CA PHE A 27 7.30 9.47 -7.59
C PHE A 27 8.56 8.66 -7.33
N ALA A 28 9.68 9.34 -7.08
CA ALA A 28 10.98 8.71 -6.89
C ALA A 28 11.52 8.90 -5.48
N ASN A 29 11.92 7.79 -4.86
CA ASN A 29 12.73 7.77 -3.65
C ASN A 29 14.23 7.75 -3.99
N ASN A 30 14.60 7.13 -5.11
CA ASN A 30 15.96 7.08 -5.63
C ASN A 30 16.01 7.55 -7.09
N GLN A 31 17.17 8.04 -7.53
CA GLN A 31 17.36 8.36 -8.94
C GLN A 31 17.28 7.10 -9.79
N MET A 32 16.47 7.13 -10.86
CA MET A 32 16.28 5.99 -11.74
C MET A 32 16.04 6.42 -13.18
N SER A 33 16.87 5.95 -14.10
CA SER A 33 16.62 6.10 -15.54
C SER A 33 15.91 4.88 -16.10
N LEU A 34 14.84 5.09 -16.86
CA LEU A 34 14.17 4.01 -17.61
C LEU A 34 15.02 3.51 -18.79
N GLN A 35 15.99 4.31 -19.24
CA GLN A 35 16.91 3.95 -20.31
C GLN A 35 17.75 2.73 -19.94
N ASP A 36 18.22 2.70 -18.68
CA ASP A 36 19.10 1.67 -18.13
C ASP A 36 18.36 0.35 -17.87
N ILE A 37 17.02 0.37 -17.86
CA ILE A 37 16.19 -0.81 -17.60
C ILE A 37 15.99 -1.59 -18.89
N GLU A 38 16.49 -2.82 -18.92
CA GLU A 38 16.37 -3.75 -20.05
C GLU A 38 15.26 -4.79 -19.81
N ILE A 39 14.98 -5.12 -18.54
CA ILE A 39 14.07 -6.19 -18.14
C ILE A 39 13.03 -5.66 -17.14
N TYR A 40 11.76 -5.96 -17.41
CA TYR A 40 10.61 -5.53 -16.63
C TYR A 40 9.90 -6.74 -16.03
N GLY A 41 9.88 -6.84 -14.71
CA GLY A 41 9.19 -7.88 -13.98
C GLY A 41 7.91 -7.38 -13.34
N PHE A 42 6.91 -8.24 -13.23
CA PHE A 42 5.62 -7.87 -12.67
C PHE A 42 5.12 -8.95 -11.70
N ASP A 43 4.48 -8.51 -10.62
CA ASP A 43 3.43 -9.29 -9.99
C ASP A 43 2.13 -9.24 -10.80
N TYR A 44 1.20 -10.14 -10.52
CA TYR A 44 -0.10 -10.21 -11.15
C TYR A 44 -1.16 -9.41 -10.39
N ASP A 45 -1.53 -9.89 -9.20
CA ASP A 45 -2.64 -9.35 -8.40
C ASP A 45 -2.30 -7.93 -7.90
N TYR A 46 -3.25 -7.00 -8.02
CA TYR A 46 -3.09 -5.56 -7.72
C TYR A 46 -1.92 -4.84 -8.42
N THR A 47 -1.22 -5.50 -9.34
CA THR A 47 -0.12 -4.94 -10.14
C THR A 47 -0.48 -4.91 -11.62
N LEU A 48 -0.70 -6.05 -12.27
CA LEU A 48 -1.23 -6.13 -13.64
C LEU A 48 -2.76 -6.13 -13.64
N ALA A 49 -3.35 -6.95 -12.77
CA ALA A 49 -4.78 -7.04 -12.57
C ALA A 49 -5.20 -6.20 -11.35
N PHE A 50 -5.76 -5.01 -11.60
CA PHE A 50 -6.35 -4.21 -10.54
C PHE A 50 -7.76 -4.67 -10.24
N TYR A 51 -8.10 -4.80 -8.96
CA TYR A 51 -9.44 -5.24 -8.57
C TYR A 51 -10.33 -4.12 -8.06
N SER A 52 -11.63 -4.21 -8.35
CA SER A 52 -12.65 -3.31 -7.81
C SER A 52 -12.95 -3.58 -6.33
N SER A 53 -13.57 -2.62 -5.65
CA SER A 53 -13.95 -2.76 -4.24
C SER A 53 -14.94 -3.89 -3.97
N HIS A 54 -15.65 -4.38 -5.01
CA HIS A 54 -16.53 -5.54 -4.89
C HIS A 54 -15.77 -6.80 -4.44
N LEU A 55 -14.49 -6.91 -4.76
CA LEU A 55 -13.66 -8.04 -4.33
C LEU A 55 -13.51 -8.08 -2.81
N HIS A 56 -13.34 -6.91 -2.17
CA HIS A 56 -13.21 -6.82 -0.71
C HIS A 56 -14.49 -7.25 -0.01
N THR A 57 -15.65 -6.77 -0.48
CA THR A 57 -16.96 -7.20 0.03
C THR A 57 -17.17 -8.69 -0.12
N LEU A 58 -16.79 -9.25 -1.28
CA LEU A 58 -16.90 -10.69 -1.53
C LEU A 58 -16.05 -11.49 -0.55
N ILE A 59 -14.76 -11.14 -0.39
CA ILE A 59 -13.84 -11.84 0.52
C ILE A 59 -14.37 -11.77 1.96
N PHE A 60 -14.82 -10.60 2.41
CA PHE A 60 -15.39 -10.42 3.74
C PHE A 60 -16.60 -11.32 3.96
N ASN A 61 -17.57 -11.31 3.05
CA ASN A 61 -18.81 -12.07 3.19
C ASN A 61 -18.55 -13.57 3.24
N ILE A 62 -17.67 -14.08 2.36
CA ILE A 62 -17.34 -15.51 2.36
C ILE A 62 -16.61 -15.89 3.66
N ALA A 63 -15.63 -15.10 4.09
CA ALA A 63 -14.89 -15.40 5.32
C ALA A 63 -15.80 -15.35 6.56
N ARG A 64 -16.71 -14.37 6.65
CA ARG A 64 -17.74 -14.32 7.68
C ARG A 64 -18.61 -15.58 7.67
N ASP A 65 -19.07 -16.00 6.50
CA ASP A 65 -19.93 -17.17 6.38
C ASP A 65 -19.17 -18.47 6.71
N ILE A 66 -17.86 -18.57 6.42
CA ILE A 66 -17.00 -19.67 6.88
C ILE A 66 -16.93 -19.71 8.41
N LEU A 67 -16.71 -18.56 9.07
CA LEU A 67 -16.66 -18.50 10.54
C LEU A 67 -17.97 -19.01 11.16
N ILE A 68 -19.11 -18.62 10.61
CA ILE A 68 -20.42 -19.02 11.12
C ILE A 68 -20.68 -20.51 10.86
N ASN A 69 -20.53 -20.94 9.61
CA ASN A 69 -20.96 -22.27 9.18
C ASN A 69 -19.99 -23.37 9.62
N GLU A 70 -18.68 -23.10 9.59
CA GLU A 70 -17.62 -24.10 9.81
C GLU A 70 -17.03 -23.96 11.22
N HIS A 71 -16.67 -22.73 11.65
CA HIS A 71 -16.13 -22.49 12.99
C HIS A 71 -17.21 -22.29 14.06
N ARG A 72 -18.50 -22.35 13.68
CA ARG A 72 -19.66 -22.26 14.60
C ARG A 72 -19.71 -20.96 15.39
N TYR A 73 -19.22 -19.87 14.80
CA TYR A 73 -19.42 -18.54 15.36
C TYR A 73 -20.93 -18.18 15.35
N PRO A 74 -21.39 -17.27 16.22
CA PRO A 74 -22.80 -16.93 16.35
C PRO A 74 -23.44 -16.43 15.04
N GLU A 75 -24.64 -16.93 14.73
CA GLU A 75 -25.39 -16.55 13.52
C GLU A 75 -25.69 -15.05 13.45
N GLY A 76 -25.75 -14.35 14.59
CA GLY A 76 -25.93 -12.89 14.64
C GLY A 76 -24.83 -12.11 13.92
N LEU A 77 -23.66 -12.72 13.65
CA LEU A 77 -22.62 -12.10 12.83
C LEU A 77 -23.08 -11.79 11.41
N ARG A 78 -24.12 -12.46 10.87
CA ARG A 78 -24.67 -12.14 9.55
C ARG A 78 -25.23 -10.72 9.44
N GLU A 79 -25.53 -10.07 10.57
CA GLU A 79 -25.96 -8.67 10.62
C GLU A 79 -24.82 -7.69 10.29
N TYR A 80 -23.56 -8.14 10.34
CA TYR A 80 -22.41 -7.32 9.99
C TYR A 80 -22.07 -7.48 8.51
N ASP A 81 -22.09 -6.35 7.82
CA ASP A 81 -21.61 -6.22 6.44
C ASP A 81 -20.19 -5.66 6.38
N TYR A 82 -19.52 -5.86 5.23
CA TYR A 82 -18.25 -5.19 4.97
C TYR A 82 -18.45 -3.67 4.96
N ILE A 83 -17.68 -2.94 5.77
CA ILE A 83 -17.75 -1.48 5.89
C ILE A 83 -16.65 -0.84 5.02
N PRO A 84 -16.98 -0.31 3.83
CA PRO A 84 -15.97 0.23 2.92
C PRO A 84 -15.29 1.46 3.53
N ASN A 85 -13.98 1.55 3.41
CA ASN A 85 -13.15 2.63 3.97
C ASN A 85 -13.19 2.74 5.51
N PHE A 86 -13.65 1.75 6.28
CA PHE A 86 -13.48 1.83 7.74
C PHE A 86 -12.00 1.74 8.14
N VAL A 87 -11.28 0.81 7.51
CA VAL A 87 -9.85 0.59 7.69
C VAL A 87 -9.04 1.09 6.50
N ILE A 88 -7.75 1.34 6.71
CA ILE A 88 -6.78 1.67 5.67
C ILE A 88 -5.64 0.64 5.67
N ARG A 89 -4.89 0.57 4.58
CA ARG A 89 -3.70 -0.28 4.47
C ARG A 89 -2.61 0.16 5.46
N GLY A 90 -1.77 -0.76 5.91
CA GLY A 90 -0.57 -0.48 6.71
C GLY A 90 -0.80 -0.37 8.22
N LEU A 91 -2.02 -0.58 8.70
CA LEU A 91 -2.36 -0.61 10.13
C LEU A 91 -1.72 -1.79 10.87
N HIS A 92 -1.65 -1.67 12.19
CA HIS A 92 -1.11 -2.70 13.09
C HIS A 92 -2.21 -3.25 13.97
N TYR A 93 -2.22 -4.56 14.17
CA TYR A 93 -3.15 -5.25 15.05
C TYR A 93 -2.40 -5.95 16.17
N ASP A 94 -2.63 -5.51 17.41
CA ASP A 94 -2.13 -6.17 18.60
C ASP A 94 -3.02 -7.38 18.86
N VAL A 95 -2.52 -8.56 18.49
CA VAL A 95 -3.29 -9.81 18.54
C VAL A 95 -3.72 -10.15 19.96
N GLN A 96 -2.90 -9.81 20.97
CA GLN A 96 -3.24 -10.12 22.35
C GLN A 96 -4.27 -9.17 22.94
N LYS A 97 -4.21 -7.88 22.56
CA LYS A 97 -5.14 -6.86 23.09
C LYS A 97 -6.40 -6.67 22.24
N ALA A 98 -6.48 -7.34 21.08
CA ALA A 98 -7.52 -7.15 20.07
C ALA A 98 -7.66 -5.68 19.61
N LEU A 99 -6.53 -5.00 19.41
CA LEU A 99 -6.51 -3.57 19.07
C LEU A 99 -5.96 -3.33 17.68
N LEU A 100 -6.73 -2.64 16.84
CA LEU A 100 -6.26 -2.11 15.56
C LEU A 100 -5.81 -0.66 15.76
N MET A 101 -4.63 -0.31 15.28
CA MET A 101 -4.04 1.01 15.47
C MET A 101 -3.16 1.46 14.31
N LYS A 102 -2.94 2.77 14.23
CA LYS A 102 -1.97 3.36 13.31
C LYS A 102 -0.69 3.72 14.05
N ILE A 103 0.44 3.32 13.48
CA ILE A 103 1.78 3.54 14.04
C ILE A 103 2.64 4.32 13.04
N ASP A 104 3.40 5.28 13.54
CA ASP A 104 4.31 6.09 12.75
C ASP A 104 5.66 5.41 12.48
N ALA A 105 6.51 6.06 11.67
CA ALA A 105 7.84 5.58 11.31
C ALA A 105 8.80 5.44 12.51
N PHE A 106 8.50 6.11 13.63
CA PHE A 106 9.28 6.16 14.85
C PHE A 106 8.68 5.32 15.96
N HIS A 107 7.74 4.43 15.62
CA HIS A 107 7.17 3.44 16.55
C HIS A 107 6.17 4.03 17.54
N TYR A 108 5.64 5.22 17.28
CA TYR A 108 4.60 5.83 18.11
C TYR A 108 3.20 5.54 17.55
N ILE A 109 2.30 5.13 18.44
CA ILE A 109 0.87 5.03 18.20
C ILE A 109 0.33 6.44 17.95
N GLN A 110 -0.39 6.63 16.84
CA GLN A 110 -1.18 7.83 16.64
C GLN A 110 -2.42 7.74 17.54
N LEU A 111 -2.40 8.47 18.66
CA LEU A 111 -3.55 8.56 19.56
C LEU A 111 -4.81 9.03 18.82
N GLY A 112 -5.98 8.56 19.28
CA GLY A 112 -7.26 8.74 18.61
C GLY A 112 -7.50 7.82 17.40
N THR A 113 -6.56 6.93 17.06
CA THR A 113 -6.70 5.96 15.96
C THR A 113 -6.67 4.50 16.43
N VAL A 114 -6.91 4.25 17.71
CA VAL A 114 -6.92 2.89 18.28
C VAL A 114 -8.36 2.41 18.42
N TYR A 115 -8.67 1.23 17.90
CA TYR A 115 -10.00 0.64 17.89
C TYR A 115 -9.99 -0.76 18.51
N ARG A 116 -11.00 -1.03 19.34
CA ARG A 116 -11.37 -2.37 19.80
C ARG A 116 -12.77 -2.64 19.27
N GLY A 117 -12.92 -3.65 18.42
CA GLY A 117 -14.12 -3.78 17.59
C GLY A 117 -14.36 -2.53 16.75
N LEU A 118 -15.61 -2.07 16.63
CA LEU A 118 -15.94 -0.86 15.84
C LEU A 118 -15.90 0.43 16.66
N ASN A 119 -15.41 0.38 17.91
CA ASN A 119 -15.41 1.52 18.82
C ASN A 119 -13.98 2.02 19.09
N PRO A 120 -13.78 3.35 19.15
CA PRO A 120 -12.49 3.92 19.49
C PRO A 120 -12.16 3.65 20.96
N VAL A 121 -10.89 3.36 21.25
CA VAL A 121 -10.38 3.20 22.60
C VAL A 121 -9.91 4.56 23.14
N PRO A 122 -10.33 4.98 24.35
CA PRO A 122 -9.89 6.24 24.95
C PRO A 122 -8.37 6.34 25.06
N GLU A 123 -7.80 7.51 24.75
CA GLU A 123 -6.34 7.71 24.73
C GLU A 123 -5.67 7.39 26.08
N LYS A 124 -6.35 7.67 27.20
CA LYS A 124 -5.88 7.34 28.54
C LYS A 124 -5.73 5.83 28.76
N GLU A 125 -6.66 5.03 28.22
CA GLU A 125 -6.59 3.56 28.28
C GLU A 125 -5.43 3.05 27.42
N VAL A 126 -5.26 3.61 26.21
CA VAL A 126 -4.13 3.27 25.33
C VAL A 126 -2.80 3.57 26.02
N ILE A 127 -2.64 4.77 26.60
CA ILE A 127 -1.43 5.16 27.30
C ILE A 127 -1.14 4.23 28.49
N ALA A 128 -2.17 3.83 29.23
CA ALA A 128 -2.02 2.87 30.32
C ALA A 128 -1.61 1.47 29.82
N MET A 129 -2.18 1.00 28.70
CA MET A 129 -1.88 -0.33 28.13
C MET A 129 -0.48 -0.45 27.51
N TYR A 130 0.12 0.66 27.08
CA TYR A 130 1.43 0.69 26.41
C TYR A 130 2.50 1.47 27.19
N GLU A 131 2.21 1.88 28.44
CA GLU A 131 3.10 2.70 29.28
C GLU A 131 3.60 3.96 28.54
N GLY A 132 2.70 4.59 27.78
CA GLY A 132 3.00 5.64 26.82
C GLY A 132 2.38 5.36 25.45
N SER A 133 2.98 5.91 24.40
CA SER A 133 2.55 5.69 23.01
C SER A 133 3.60 4.99 22.15
N HIS A 134 4.79 4.70 22.69
CA HIS A 134 5.85 4.03 21.95
C HIS A 134 5.69 2.51 22.02
N VAL A 135 5.75 1.84 20.86
CA VAL A 135 5.73 0.38 20.77
C VAL A 135 7.15 -0.15 20.53
N PRO A 136 7.71 -1.00 21.40
CA PRO A 136 9.02 -1.61 21.17
C PRO A 136 9.10 -2.41 19.86
N LEU A 137 10.27 -2.37 19.21
CA LEU A 137 10.51 -3.09 17.96
C LEU A 137 10.28 -4.61 18.09
N GLU A 138 10.62 -5.19 19.24
CA GLU A 138 10.44 -6.62 19.54
C GLU A 138 8.98 -7.06 19.43
N ILE A 139 8.05 -6.17 19.80
CA ILE A 139 6.60 -6.41 19.70
C ILE A 139 6.13 -6.25 18.26
N MET A 140 6.70 -5.31 17.50
CA MET A 140 6.33 -5.02 16.10
C MET A 140 7.00 -5.91 15.05
N SER A 141 7.94 -6.77 15.44
CA SER A 141 8.77 -7.49 14.49
C SER A 141 8.16 -8.83 14.04
N ASP A 142 7.27 -8.75 13.06
CA ASP A 142 6.88 -9.90 12.22
C ASP A 142 7.95 -10.27 11.16
N PHE A 143 9.02 -9.46 11.03
CA PHE A 143 9.92 -9.41 9.87
C PHE A 143 10.70 -10.72 9.60
N TYR A 144 10.83 -11.62 10.58
CA TYR A 144 11.42 -12.95 10.38
C TYR A 144 10.68 -14.06 11.17
N GLY A 145 9.42 -13.84 11.53
CA GLY A 145 8.68 -14.79 12.38
C GLY A 145 9.32 -15.02 13.75
N LYS A 146 10.12 -14.06 14.23
CA LYS A 146 10.72 -14.07 15.56
C LYS A 146 9.99 -13.09 16.47
N SER A 147 8.70 -13.32 16.70
CA SER A 147 8.05 -12.78 17.89
C SER A 147 8.58 -13.60 19.07
N SER A 148 9.73 -13.17 19.62
CA SER A 148 10.18 -13.67 20.91
C SER A 148 9.16 -13.23 21.95
N HIS A 149 8.63 -14.18 22.73
CA HIS A 149 7.76 -13.98 23.90
C HIS A 149 6.23 -13.93 23.70
N GLY A 150 5.67 -14.46 22.61
CA GLY A 150 4.21 -14.68 22.50
C GLY A 150 3.35 -13.42 22.30
N HIS A 151 3.96 -12.23 22.28
CA HIS A 151 3.35 -10.97 21.84
C HIS A 151 3.52 -10.83 20.32
N THR A 152 2.40 -10.79 19.59
CA THR A 152 2.41 -10.66 18.13
C THR A 152 1.63 -9.41 17.72
N MET A 153 2.33 -8.43 17.15
CA MET A 153 1.72 -7.27 16.49
C MET A 153 1.77 -7.50 14.97
N LYS A 154 0.63 -7.75 14.37
CA LYS A 154 0.53 -7.98 12.93
C LYS A 154 0.44 -6.65 12.20
N GLN A 155 1.36 -6.38 11.26
CA GLN A 155 1.16 -5.29 10.30
C GLN A 155 0.44 -5.77 9.04
N PHE A 156 -0.66 -5.10 8.70
CA PHE A 156 -1.52 -5.38 7.55
C PHE A 156 -1.09 -4.60 6.31
N MET A 157 -0.06 -5.12 5.63
CA MET A 157 0.57 -4.47 4.47
C MET A 157 -0.08 -4.83 3.14
N ASP A 158 -1.00 -5.78 3.08
CA ASP A 158 -1.60 -6.26 1.83
C ASP A 158 -2.97 -5.59 1.59
N ILE A 159 -3.32 -5.25 0.36
CA ILE A 159 -4.68 -4.78 0.03
C ILE A 159 -5.71 -5.88 0.30
N PHE A 160 -5.35 -7.16 0.15
CA PHE A 160 -6.19 -8.30 0.52
C PHE A 160 -6.46 -8.41 2.03
N SER A 161 -5.74 -7.65 2.87
CA SER A 161 -5.95 -7.65 4.32
C SER A 161 -7.01 -6.65 4.81
N LEU A 162 -7.56 -5.80 3.93
CA LEU A 162 -8.64 -4.88 4.32
C LEU A 162 -9.89 -5.64 4.81
N PRO A 163 -10.39 -6.69 4.12
CA PRO A 163 -11.47 -7.54 4.63
C PRO A 163 -11.13 -8.23 5.95
N GLU A 164 -9.91 -8.72 6.12
CA GLU A 164 -9.45 -9.40 7.34
C GLU A 164 -9.52 -8.44 8.54
N MET A 165 -8.96 -7.23 8.40
CA MET A 165 -9.04 -6.21 9.45
C MET A 165 -10.48 -5.87 9.80
N THR A 166 -11.34 -5.62 8.80
CA THR A 166 -12.76 -5.32 9.07
C THR A 166 -13.46 -6.48 9.76
N LEU A 167 -13.20 -7.73 9.36
CA LEU A 167 -13.82 -8.91 9.98
C LEU A 167 -13.36 -9.09 11.43
N LEU A 168 -12.07 -8.91 11.73
CA LEU A 168 -11.57 -8.88 13.10
C LEU A 168 -12.33 -7.86 13.96
N LEU A 169 -12.55 -6.64 13.43
CA LEU A 169 -13.29 -5.62 14.16
C LEU A 169 -14.76 -5.98 14.34
N CYS A 170 -15.44 -6.49 13.31
CA CYS A 170 -16.85 -6.88 13.39
C CYS A 170 -17.08 -8.00 14.42
N VAL A 171 -16.24 -9.04 14.41
CA VAL A 171 -16.37 -10.16 15.36
C VAL A 171 -16.07 -9.72 16.80
N ASN A 172 -15.01 -8.92 17.01
CA ASN A 172 -14.72 -8.34 18.32
C ASN A 172 -15.88 -7.45 18.82
N ASP A 173 -16.46 -6.62 17.94
CA ASP A 173 -17.59 -5.75 18.28
C ASP A 173 -18.83 -6.55 18.71
N TYR A 174 -19.14 -7.64 17.99
CA TYR A 174 -20.22 -8.55 18.35
C TYR A 174 -19.99 -9.20 19.72
N PHE A 175 -18.81 -9.77 19.96
CA PHE A 175 -18.49 -10.40 21.24
C PHE A 175 -18.59 -9.43 22.42
N MET A 176 -18.11 -8.20 22.27
CA MET A 176 -18.25 -7.17 23.31
C MET A 176 -19.71 -6.80 23.57
N LYS A 177 -20.52 -6.58 22.52
CA LYS A 177 -21.94 -6.22 22.65
C LYS A 177 -22.78 -7.31 23.32
N HIS A 178 -22.42 -8.56 23.09
CA HIS A 178 -23.12 -9.73 23.62
C HIS A 178 -22.47 -10.32 24.88
N ASN A 179 -21.42 -9.68 25.40
CA ASN A 179 -20.68 -10.12 26.59
C ASN A 179 -20.23 -11.59 26.48
N ILE A 180 -19.68 -11.96 25.32
CA ILE A 180 -19.12 -13.29 25.04
C ILE A 180 -17.64 -13.26 25.41
N ASP A 181 -17.22 -14.16 26.30
CA ASP A 181 -15.81 -14.33 26.64
C ASP A 181 -15.06 -15.05 25.52
N TYR A 182 -13.88 -14.53 25.16
CA TYR A 182 -13.02 -15.12 24.14
C TYR A 182 -11.56 -14.75 24.37
N GLU A 183 -10.65 -15.56 23.83
CA GLU A 183 -9.23 -15.22 23.77
C GLU A 183 -8.90 -14.56 22.40
N PRO A 184 -8.37 -13.32 22.38
CA PRO A 184 -8.06 -12.59 21.16
C PRO A 184 -7.15 -13.33 20.16
N VAL A 185 -6.23 -14.15 20.67
CA VAL A 185 -5.28 -14.93 19.86
C VAL A 185 -6.01 -15.99 19.03
N HIS A 186 -7.02 -16.65 19.60
CA HIS A 186 -7.81 -17.66 18.90
C HIS A 186 -8.74 -17.02 17.86
N LEU A 187 -9.41 -15.93 18.22
CA LEU A 187 -10.20 -15.16 17.26
C LEU A 187 -9.36 -14.70 16.06
N TYR A 188 -8.14 -14.21 16.30
CA TYR A 188 -7.24 -13.82 15.22
C TYR A 188 -6.88 -15.01 14.31
N LYS A 189 -6.60 -16.19 14.89
CA LYS A 189 -6.27 -17.40 14.12
C LYS A 189 -7.44 -17.84 13.24
N ASP A 190 -8.64 -17.91 13.80
CA ASP A 190 -9.84 -18.36 13.08
C ASP A 190 -10.20 -17.41 11.93
N VAL A 191 -10.16 -16.09 12.18
CA VAL A 191 -10.41 -15.09 11.12
C VAL A 191 -9.35 -15.17 10.02
N LYS A 192 -8.08 -15.32 10.39
CA LYS A 192 -6.99 -15.48 9.42
C LYS A 192 -7.13 -16.77 8.59
N GLU A 193 -7.55 -17.87 9.22
CA GLU A 193 -7.81 -19.14 8.53
C GLU A 193 -8.98 -18.99 7.56
N ALA A 194 -10.11 -18.40 7.98
CA ALA A 194 -11.27 -18.16 7.13
C ALA A 194 -10.92 -17.28 5.90
N ILE A 195 -10.13 -16.22 6.09
CA ILE A 195 -9.63 -15.38 4.97
C ILE A 195 -8.66 -16.17 4.07
N GLY A 196 -7.81 -17.00 4.66
CA GLY A 196 -6.93 -17.90 3.92
C GLY A 196 -7.70 -18.88 3.03
N ASP A 197 -8.78 -19.45 3.55
CA ASP A 197 -9.63 -20.41 2.86
C ASP A 197 -10.32 -19.84 1.62
N VAL A 198 -10.67 -18.55 1.63
CA VAL A 198 -11.21 -17.84 0.45
C VAL A 198 -10.25 -17.96 -0.74
N HIS A 199 -8.94 -17.88 -0.48
CA HIS A 199 -7.88 -17.98 -1.49
C HIS A 199 -7.52 -19.44 -1.81
N VAL A 200 -7.28 -20.26 -0.77
CA VAL A 200 -6.82 -21.66 -0.91
C VAL A 200 -7.87 -22.52 -1.60
N ARG A 201 -9.15 -22.36 -1.26
CA ARG A 201 -10.25 -23.11 -1.87
C ARG A 201 -10.66 -22.58 -3.25
N GLY A 202 -9.97 -21.52 -3.72
CA GLY A 202 -10.16 -20.88 -5.02
C GLY A 202 -11.54 -20.22 -5.20
N ILE A 203 -12.22 -19.89 -4.10
CA ILE A 203 -13.57 -19.29 -4.13
C ILE A 203 -13.49 -17.90 -4.75
N MET A 204 -12.49 -17.11 -4.34
CA MET A 204 -12.22 -15.80 -4.94
C MET A 204 -11.97 -15.90 -6.44
N TYR A 205 -11.09 -16.83 -6.86
CA TYR A 205 -10.74 -17.01 -8.26
C TYR A 205 -11.97 -17.34 -9.12
N ARG A 206 -12.81 -18.28 -8.66
CA ARG A 206 -14.05 -18.65 -9.38
C ARG A 206 -15.02 -17.48 -9.53
N ALA A 207 -15.15 -16.64 -8.49
CA ALA A 207 -16.04 -15.50 -8.53
C ALA A 207 -15.56 -14.41 -9.49
N VAL A 208 -14.26 -14.13 -9.50
CA VAL A 208 -13.66 -13.17 -10.44
C VAL A 208 -13.76 -13.69 -11.88
N GLU A 209 -13.46 -14.97 -12.11
CA GLU A 209 -13.55 -15.59 -13.44
C GLU A 209 -14.97 -15.62 -14.00
N ALA A 210 -15.99 -15.64 -13.14
CA ALA A 210 -17.40 -15.60 -13.55
C ALA A 210 -17.84 -14.22 -14.05
N ASP A 211 -17.16 -13.14 -13.63
CA ASP A 211 -17.51 -11.76 -13.98
C ASP A 211 -16.26 -10.85 -13.98
N ASN A 212 -15.40 -11.02 -14.99
CA ASN A 212 -14.16 -10.25 -15.10
C ASN A 212 -14.40 -8.74 -15.19
N GLU A 213 -15.50 -8.30 -15.81
CA GLU A 213 -15.81 -6.87 -15.99
C GLU A 213 -16.11 -6.17 -14.66
N LYS A 214 -16.84 -6.85 -13.77
CA LYS A 214 -17.12 -6.34 -12.43
C LYS A 214 -15.88 -6.24 -11.54
N TYR A 215 -14.96 -7.20 -11.66
CA TYR A 215 -13.84 -7.32 -10.75
C TYR A 215 -12.54 -6.71 -11.27
N ILE A 216 -12.21 -6.82 -12.55
CA ILE A 216 -10.93 -6.32 -13.11
C ILE A 216 -11.09 -4.90 -13.66
N CYS A 217 -10.33 -3.97 -13.09
CA CYS A 217 -10.25 -2.58 -13.51
C CYS A 217 -9.01 -2.34 -14.39
N TYR A 218 -9.09 -1.30 -15.23
CA TYR A 218 -7.96 -0.73 -15.98
C TYR A 218 -7.24 -1.69 -16.96
N GLY A 219 -7.94 -2.72 -17.47
CA GLY A 219 -7.35 -3.71 -18.38
C GLY A 219 -6.72 -3.09 -19.63
N GLU A 220 -7.39 -2.13 -20.25
CA GLU A 220 -6.89 -1.45 -21.45
C GLU A 220 -5.57 -0.70 -21.21
N GLN A 221 -5.45 -0.03 -20.06
CA GLN A 221 -4.25 0.73 -19.71
C GLN A 221 -3.08 -0.21 -19.40
N THR A 222 -3.33 -1.31 -18.67
CA THR A 222 -2.31 -2.35 -18.44
C THR A 222 -1.82 -2.92 -19.77
N HIS A 223 -2.74 -3.27 -20.68
CA HIS A 223 -2.38 -3.77 -22.01
C HIS A 223 -1.54 -2.75 -22.80
N ALA A 224 -1.90 -1.46 -22.76
CA ALA A 224 -1.13 -0.41 -23.43
C ALA A 224 0.32 -0.32 -22.91
N VAL A 225 0.53 -0.46 -21.60
CA VAL A 225 1.88 -0.48 -20.99
C VAL A 225 2.68 -1.69 -21.48
N LEU A 226 2.11 -2.89 -21.42
CA LEU A 226 2.80 -4.10 -21.87
C LEU A 226 3.16 -4.05 -23.36
N ARG A 227 2.25 -3.54 -24.21
CA ARG A 227 2.55 -3.34 -25.64
C ARG A 227 3.63 -2.30 -25.85
N LYS A 228 3.63 -1.20 -25.09
CA LYS A 228 4.68 -0.17 -25.18
C LYS A 228 6.06 -0.76 -24.87
N LEU A 229 6.18 -1.57 -23.82
CA LEU A 229 7.43 -2.24 -23.47
C LEU A 229 7.86 -3.25 -24.54
N SER A 230 6.93 -4.08 -25.00
CA SER A 230 7.19 -5.08 -26.05
C SER A 230 7.67 -4.44 -27.36
N LYS A 231 6.98 -3.39 -27.83
CA LYS A 231 7.35 -2.64 -29.06
C LYS A 231 8.73 -1.99 -28.98
N ASN A 232 9.22 -1.68 -27.77
CA ASN A 232 10.54 -1.12 -27.53
C ASN A 232 11.60 -2.19 -27.20
N GLY A 233 11.29 -3.47 -27.47
CA GLY A 233 12.24 -4.58 -27.31
C GLY A 233 12.63 -4.87 -25.87
N LYS A 234 11.85 -4.41 -24.88
CA LYS A 234 12.10 -4.70 -23.47
C LYS A 234 11.68 -6.13 -23.15
N LYS A 235 12.51 -6.84 -22.38
CA LYS A 235 12.19 -8.19 -21.89
C LYS A 235 11.21 -8.09 -20.73
N MET A 236 10.29 -9.04 -20.64
CA MET A 236 9.26 -9.04 -19.59
C MET A 236 9.12 -10.38 -18.90
N PHE A 237 8.85 -10.37 -17.60
CA PHE A 237 8.51 -11.58 -16.85
C PHE A 237 7.43 -11.36 -15.81
N LEU A 238 6.70 -12.43 -15.50
CA LEU A 238 5.62 -12.46 -14.52
C LEU A 238 5.97 -13.43 -13.39
N ILE A 239 5.86 -12.99 -12.14
CA ILE A 239 6.02 -13.83 -10.94
C ILE A 239 4.83 -13.59 -10.03
N THR A 240 3.97 -14.59 -9.87
CA THR A 240 2.74 -14.48 -9.06
C THR A 240 2.54 -15.70 -8.17
N ASN A 241 1.86 -15.50 -7.03
CA ASN A 241 1.39 -16.58 -6.16
C ASN A 241 0.09 -17.22 -6.69
N SER A 242 -0.58 -16.57 -7.64
CA SER A 242 -1.85 -17.06 -8.18
C SER A 242 -1.67 -18.30 -9.08
N PRO A 243 -2.68 -19.20 -9.14
CA PRO A 243 -2.70 -20.33 -10.05
C PRO A 243 -2.74 -19.92 -11.52
N PHE A 244 -2.22 -20.79 -12.40
CA PHE A 244 -2.16 -20.53 -13.83
C PHE A 244 -3.53 -20.27 -14.48
N ASP A 245 -4.54 -21.09 -14.19
CA ASP A 245 -5.85 -20.96 -14.85
C ASP A 245 -6.48 -19.59 -14.59
N PHE A 246 -6.32 -19.09 -13.37
CA PHE A 246 -6.78 -17.77 -12.97
C PHE A 246 -6.04 -16.64 -13.70
N VAL A 247 -4.70 -16.69 -13.67
CA VAL A 247 -3.85 -15.72 -14.38
C VAL A 247 -4.13 -15.73 -15.88
N ASN A 248 -4.27 -16.91 -16.48
CA ASN A 248 -4.55 -17.08 -17.89
C ASN A 248 -5.91 -16.47 -18.27
N ARG A 249 -6.96 -16.68 -17.46
CA ARG A 249 -8.27 -16.07 -17.72
C ARG A 249 -8.24 -14.55 -17.61
N GLY A 250 -7.67 -13.99 -16.54
CA GLY A 250 -7.62 -12.53 -16.40
C GLY A 250 -6.69 -11.87 -17.42
N MET A 251 -5.55 -12.49 -17.76
CA MET A 251 -4.68 -11.96 -18.83
C MET A 251 -5.32 -12.08 -20.23
N ASN A 252 -6.12 -13.12 -20.49
CA ASN A 252 -6.93 -13.19 -21.70
C ASN A 252 -7.95 -12.05 -21.79
N TYR A 253 -8.52 -11.64 -20.65
CA TYR A 253 -9.43 -10.50 -20.59
C TYR A 253 -8.70 -9.16 -20.78
N ILE A 254 -7.54 -8.98 -20.14
CA ILE A 254 -6.76 -7.73 -20.19
C ILE A 254 -6.09 -7.52 -21.56
N VAL A 255 -5.43 -8.55 -22.09
CA VAL A 255 -4.57 -8.47 -23.27
C VAL A 255 -5.15 -9.21 -24.47
N GLY A 256 -5.69 -10.41 -24.26
CA GLY A 256 -6.15 -11.33 -25.31
C GLY A 256 -5.44 -12.69 -25.27
N LYS A 257 -5.80 -13.57 -26.22
CA LYS A 257 -5.35 -14.98 -26.25
C LYS A 257 -3.84 -15.16 -26.27
N ASP A 258 -3.14 -14.22 -26.91
CA ASP A 258 -1.70 -14.29 -27.15
C ASP A 258 -0.89 -13.53 -26.09
N TRP A 259 -1.47 -13.27 -24.91
CA TRP A 259 -0.81 -12.49 -23.85
C TRP A 259 0.55 -13.05 -23.44
N ARG A 260 0.74 -14.37 -23.56
CA ARG A 260 2.00 -15.05 -23.23
C ARG A 260 3.15 -14.62 -24.13
N ASP A 261 2.86 -14.16 -25.36
CA ASP A 261 3.88 -13.69 -26.29
C ASP A 261 4.51 -12.37 -25.83
N LEU A 262 3.87 -11.66 -24.89
CA LEU A 262 4.45 -10.48 -24.27
C LEU A 262 5.51 -10.83 -23.22
N PHE A 263 5.49 -12.02 -22.63
CA PHE A 263 6.38 -12.39 -21.53
C PHE A 263 7.43 -13.41 -21.95
N ASP A 264 8.69 -13.13 -21.65
CA ASP A 264 9.81 -14.06 -21.85
C ASP A 264 9.79 -15.18 -20.81
N VAL A 265 9.29 -14.92 -19.59
CA VAL A 265 9.15 -15.91 -18.51
C VAL A 265 7.86 -15.68 -17.73
N VAL A 266 7.08 -16.74 -17.50
CA VAL A 266 5.90 -16.71 -16.63
C VAL A 266 6.03 -17.74 -15.53
N ILE A 267 5.98 -17.29 -14.27
CA ILE A 267 6.08 -18.11 -13.07
C ILE A 267 4.81 -17.92 -12.21
N VAL A 268 4.06 -18.99 -12.05
CA VAL A 268 2.83 -19.05 -11.24
C VAL A 268 3.06 -19.80 -9.94
N GLN A 269 2.21 -19.57 -8.94
CA GLN A 269 2.35 -20.16 -7.60
C GLN A 269 3.81 -20.15 -7.10
N ALA A 270 4.45 -18.99 -7.22
CA ALA A 270 5.87 -18.79 -6.92
C ALA A 270 6.18 -18.99 -5.43
N ASP A 271 5.18 -18.82 -4.55
CA ASP A 271 5.31 -18.84 -3.09
C ASP A 271 6.20 -17.71 -2.57
N LYS A 272 5.96 -16.48 -3.03
CA LYS A 272 6.54 -15.26 -2.47
C LYS A 272 6.09 -15.08 -1.00
N PRO A 273 6.98 -14.64 -0.08
CA PRO A 273 8.38 -14.23 -0.28
C PRO A 273 9.39 -15.38 -0.37
N GLY A 274 8.97 -16.63 -0.17
CA GLY A 274 9.82 -17.81 -0.27
C GLY A 274 10.58 -17.90 -1.59
N PHE A 275 9.97 -17.53 -2.72
CA PHE A 275 10.65 -17.44 -4.02
C PHE A 275 11.94 -16.60 -3.98
N PHE A 276 11.94 -15.49 -3.25
CA PHE A 276 13.08 -14.57 -3.18
C PHE A 276 14.11 -14.97 -2.12
N ASN A 277 13.68 -15.68 -1.07
CA ASN A 277 14.49 -15.94 0.12
C ASN A 277 14.95 -17.39 0.30
N ASP A 278 14.24 -18.34 -0.30
CA ASP A 278 14.53 -19.77 -0.22
C ASP A 278 15.16 -20.25 -1.53
N ARG A 279 16.14 -21.15 -1.43
CA ARG A 279 16.84 -21.73 -2.58
C ARG A 279 16.42 -23.18 -2.87
N ARG A 280 15.50 -23.74 -2.08
CA ARG A 280 15.19 -25.18 -2.11
C ARG A 280 14.23 -25.59 -3.23
N LYS A 281 13.29 -24.73 -3.60
CA LYS A 281 12.20 -25.08 -4.53
C LYS A 281 12.68 -25.01 -5.98
N PRO A 282 12.71 -26.11 -6.73
CA PRO A 282 13.10 -26.10 -8.14
C PRO A 282 11.95 -25.58 -9.02
N PHE A 283 12.28 -25.13 -10.24
CA PHE A 283 11.26 -24.87 -11.26
C PHE A 283 10.59 -26.16 -11.74
N ARG A 284 9.30 -26.06 -12.06
CA ARG A 284 8.51 -27.11 -12.71
C ARG A 284 7.77 -26.52 -13.90
N ARG A 285 7.77 -27.21 -15.04
CA ARG A 285 6.99 -26.79 -16.21
C ARG A 285 5.53 -27.21 -16.04
N VAL A 286 4.62 -26.35 -16.45
CA VAL A 286 3.17 -26.58 -16.41
C VAL A 286 2.66 -26.64 -17.83
N THR A 287 1.88 -27.68 -18.14
CA THR A 287 1.20 -27.78 -19.45
C THR A 287 0.02 -26.81 -19.54
N ASP A 288 -0.53 -26.60 -20.73
CA ASP A 288 -1.74 -25.79 -20.93
C ASP A 288 -2.96 -26.28 -20.15
N LYS A 289 -2.95 -27.55 -19.74
CA LYS A 289 -4.00 -28.17 -18.91
C LYS A 289 -3.72 -28.08 -17.41
N GLY A 290 -2.73 -27.28 -16.99
CA GLY A 290 -2.33 -27.15 -15.58
C GLY A 290 -1.55 -28.33 -15.01
N VAL A 291 -1.20 -29.34 -15.82
CA VAL A 291 -0.50 -30.55 -15.36
C VAL A 291 0.99 -30.26 -15.18
N LEU A 292 1.55 -30.68 -14.05
CA LEU A 292 2.97 -30.53 -13.73
C LEU A 292 3.82 -31.58 -14.44
N LEU A 293 4.88 -31.10 -15.09
CA LEU A 293 5.93 -31.92 -15.66
C LEU A 293 7.12 -31.97 -14.70
N TRP A 294 7.66 -33.17 -14.49
CA TRP A 294 8.74 -33.44 -13.54
C TRP A 294 10.14 -33.34 -14.17
N ASP A 295 10.21 -32.88 -15.42
CA ASP A 295 11.46 -32.68 -16.14
C ASP A 295 12.35 -31.65 -15.44
N ARG A 296 13.67 -31.86 -15.54
CA ARG A 296 14.64 -30.87 -15.07
C ARG A 296 14.63 -29.66 -16.00
N ILE A 297 14.49 -28.47 -15.42
CA ILE A 297 14.51 -27.22 -16.18
C ILE A 297 15.96 -26.75 -16.34
N HIS A 298 16.44 -26.77 -17.60
CA HIS A 298 17.77 -26.31 -17.97
C HIS A 298 17.80 -24.89 -18.52
N HIS A 299 16.66 -24.41 -19.04
CA HIS A 299 16.46 -23.08 -19.60
C HIS A 299 14.99 -22.69 -19.43
N LEU A 300 14.73 -21.39 -19.34
CA LEU A 300 13.39 -20.82 -19.29
C LEU A 300 13.03 -20.37 -20.71
N GLU A 301 11.98 -20.95 -21.28
CA GLU A 301 11.54 -20.73 -22.66
C GLU A 301 10.34 -19.79 -22.70
N LYS A 302 10.36 -18.90 -23.69
CA LYS A 302 9.23 -18.02 -23.98
C LYS A 302 7.99 -18.84 -24.35
N GLY A 303 6.83 -18.42 -23.85
CA GLY A 303 5.55 -19.10 -24.05
C GLY A 303 5.29 -20.29 -23.11
N GLN A 304 6.33 -20.79 -22.42
CA GLN A 304 6.17 -21.84 -21.40
C GLN A 304 5.78 -21.24 -20.06
N ILE A 305 5.06 -22.05 -19.27
CA ILE A 305 4.62 -21.69 -17.93
C ILE A 305 5.40 -22.50 -16.91
N TYR A 306 5.90 -21.81 -15.89
CA TYR A 306 6.64 -22.42 -14.80
C TYR A 306 5.90 -22.24 -13.49
N LYS A 307 6.07 -23.21 -12.59
CA LYS A 307 5.54 -23.19 -11.23
C LYS A 307 6.69 -23.24 -10.22
N GLN A 308 6.50 -22.57 -9.08
CA GLN A 308 7.50 -22.50 -8.01
C GLN A 308 8.83 -21.91 -8.51
N GLY A 309 9.95 -22.61 -8.26
CA GLY A 309 11.29 -22.08 -8.46
C GLY A 309 11.77 -21.18 -7.34
N ASN A 310 12.91 -20.55 -7.60
CA ASN A 310 13.53 -19.59 -6.70
C ASN A 310 14.34 -18.58 -7.49
N LEU A 311 14.57 -17.41 -6.89
CA LEU A 311 15.29 -16.32 -7.52
C LEU A 311 16.73 -16.71 -7.87
N TYR A 312 17.41 -17.51 -7.05
CA TYR A 312 18.79 -17.91 -7.35
C TYR A 312 18.90 -18.70 -8.66
N GLU A 313 18.02 -19.69 -8.88
CA GLU A 313 17.95 -20.40 -10.15
C GLU A 313 17.45 -19.50 -11.28
N PHE A 314 16.49 -18.61 -11.03
CA PHE A 314 16.03 -17.64 -12.02
C PHE A 314 17.18 -16.81 -12.58
N LEU A 315 17.98 -16.21 -11.69
CA LEU A 315 19.16 -15.39 -12.05
C LEU A 315 20.25 -16.21 -12.75
N ARG A 316 20.35 -17.51 -12.48
CA ARG A 316 21.29 -18.43 -13.15
C ARG A 316 20.82 -18.78 -14.56
N LEU A 317 19.53 -19.03 -14.73
CA LEU A 317 18.93 -19.47 -15.99
C LEU A 317 18.73 -18.31 -16.98
N THR A 318 18.40 -17.12 -16.50
CA THR A 318 18.17 -15.94 -17.35
C THR A 318 19.40 -15.06 -17.55
N GLY A 319 20.31 -15.06 -16.57
CA GLY A 319 21.42 -14.11 -16.51
C GLY A 319 21.00 -12.66 -16.20
N TRP A 320 19.72 -12.39 -15.93
CA TRP A 320 19.22 -11.04 -15.66
C TRP A 320 19.58 -10.62 -14.24
N ARG A 321 20.46 -9.63 -14.08
CA ARG A 321 21.01 -9.23 -12.77
C ARG A 321 21.16 -7.72 -12.63
N GLY A 322 21.20 -7.28 -11.38
CA GLY A 322 21.52 -5.90 -11.02
C GLY A 322 20.48 -4.88 -11.45
N SER A 323 20.93 -3.65 -11.62
CA SER A 323 20.08 -2.47 -11.82
C SER A 323 19.38 -2.40 -13.18
N LYS A 324 19.64 -3.36 -14.09
CA LYS A 324 18.96 -3.46 -15.39
C LYS A 324 17.56 -4.08 -15.29
N VAL A 325 17.23 -4.66 -14.14
CA VAL A 325 15.93 -5.29 -13.86
C VAL A 325 15.10 -4.35 -13.01
N LEU A 326 13.86 -4.07 -13.44
CA LEU A 326 12.86 -3.34 -12.65
C LEU A 326 11.67 -4.26 -12.37
N TYR A 327 11.43 -4.57 -11.09
CA TYR A 327 10.29 -5.39 -10.67
C TYR A 327 9.18 -4.52 -10.07
N PHE A 328 7.95 -4.68 -10.56
CA PHE A 328 6.76 -4.05 -10.04
C PHE A 328 5.95 -5.00 -9.16
N GLY A 329 5.52 -4.51 -8.01
CA GLY A 329 4.65 -5.22 -7.09
C GLY A 329 3.85 -4.23 -6.25
N ASP A 330 2.68 -4.63 -5.77
CA ASP A 330 1.89 -3.84 -4.85
C ASP A 330 2.30 -4.13 -3.40
N HIS A 331 2.74 -5.35 -3.09
CA HIS A 331 3.09 -5.75 -1.74
C HIS A 331 4.55 -5.45 -1.42
N ILE A 332 4.82 -4.23 -0.90
CA ILE A 332 6.16 -3.70 -0.56
C ILE A 332 7.11 -4.74 0.06
N TYR A 333 6.63 -5.57 0.98
CA TYR A 333 7.48 -6.56 1.63
C TYR A 333 7.71 -7.84 0.83
N SER A 334 6.66 -8.63 0.54
CA SER A 334 6.81 -9.91 -0.15
C SER A 334 7.40 -9.77 -1.56
N ASP A 335 7.23 -8.61 -2.18
CA ASP A 335 7.63 -8.37 -3.56
C ASP A 335 8.95 -7.61 -3.67
N LEU A 336 9.15 -6.55 -2.89
CA LEU A 336 10.21 -5.58 -3.16
C LEU A 336 11.38 -5.66 -2.17
N ALA A 337 11.13 -5.94 -0.90
CA ALA A 337 12.14 -5.79 0.16
C ALA A 337 13.41 -6.60 -0.09
N ASP A 338 13.29 -7.89 -0.42
CA ASP A 338 14.45 -8.75 -0.64
C ASP A 338 15.17 -8.45 -1.96
N LEU A 339 14.43 -8.03 -2.98
CA LEU A 339 15.01 -7.62 -4.27
C LEU A 339 15.95 -6.44 -4.11
N THR A 340 15.53 -5.42 -3.34
CA THR A 340 16.36 -4.25 -3.01
C THR A 340 17.51 -4.64 -2.09
N LEU A 341 17.26 -5.39 -1.02
CA LEU A 341 18.25 -5.66 0.03
C LEU A 341 19.34 -6.65 -0.39
N LYS A 342 19.04 -7.63 -1.24
CA LYS A 342 19.91 -8.79 -1.50
C LYS A 342 20.35 -8.93 -2.96
N HIS A 343 19.63 -8.35 -3.91
CA HIS A 343 19.79 -8.67 -5.34
C HIS A 343 20.07 -7.46 -6.25
N GLY A 344 19.95 -6.24 -5.71
CA GLY A 344 20.29 -5.01 -6.43
C GLY A 344 19.40 -4.72 -7.63
N TRP A 345 18.20 -5.33 -7.69
CA TRP A 345 17.19 -5.00 -8.68
C TRP A 345 16.57 -3.64 -8.35
N ARG A 346 16.13 -2.92 -9.40
CA ARG A 346 15.28 -1.75 -9.22
C ARG A 346 13.86 -2.18 -8.90
N THR A 347 13.14 -1.36 -8.17
CA THR A 347 11.82 -1.71 -7.62
C THR A 347 10.80 -0.60 -7.82
N GLY A 348 9.60 -0.98 -8.28
CA GLY A 348 8.48 -0.07 -8.49
C GLY A 348 7.26 -0.50 -7.66
N ALA A 349 6.85 0.32 -6.69
CA ALA A 349 5.68 0.02 -5.87
C ALA A 349 4.39 0.54 -6.51
N ILE A 350 3.37 -0.32 -6.56
CA ILE A 350 2.02 0.03 -7.00
C ILE A 350 1.13 0.29 -5.77
N ILE A 351 0.74 1.54 -5.56
CA ILE A 351 -0.03 1.99 -4.40
C ILE A 351 -1.34 2.66 -4.86
N PRO A 352 -2.43 1.91 -5.11
CA PRO A 352 -3.68 2.43 -5.67
C PRO A 352 -4.28 3.61 -4.89
N GLU A 353 -4.12 3.59 -3.56
CA GLU A 353 -4.63 4.61 -2.63
C GLU A 353 -4.03 6.00 -2.90
N LEU A 354 -2.83 6.05 -3.47
CA LEU A 354 -2.09 7.28 -3.75
C LEU A 354 -2.89 8.28 -4.58
N ARG A 355 -3.63 7.80 -5.60
CA ARG A 355 -4.43 8.67 -6.48
C ARG A 355 -5.51 9.40 -5.70
N LYS A 356 -6.18 8.72 -4.77
CA LYS A 356 -7.22 9.32 -3.92
C LYS A 356 -6.62 10.37 -3.00
N GLU A 357 -5.49 10.05 -2.36
CA GLU A 357 -4.82 10.99 -1.45
C GLU A 357 -4.31 12.24 -2.17
N ILE A 358 -3.72 12.10 -3.37
CA ILE A 358 -3.28 13.26 -4.15
C ILE A 358 -4.46 14.16 -4.54
N LYS A 359 -5.58 13.57 -4.97
CA LYS A 359 -6.80 14.34 -5.26
C LYS A 359 -7.29 15.12 -4.04
N ILE A 360 -7.25 14.50 -2.86
CA ILE A 360 -7.59 15.16 -1.59
C ILE A 360 -6.59 16.29 -1.27
N MET A 361 -5.29 16.04 -1.41
CA MET A 361 -4.25 17.04 -1.16
C MET A 361 -4.32 18.25 -2.12
N ASN A 362 -4.87 18.04 -3.31
CA ASN A 362 -5.12 19.11 -4.29
C ASN A 362 -6.43 19.89 -4.01
N THR A 363 -7.21 19.57 -2.98
CA THR A 363 -8.39 20.37 -2.66
C THR A 363 -8.00 21.70 -2.01
N GLU A 364 -8.78 22.75 -2.26
CA GLU A 364 -8.58 24.05 -1.60
C GLU A 364 -8.67 23.93 -0.08
N GLU A 365 -9.57 23.08 0.43
CA GLU A 365 -9.71 22.81 1.86
C GLU A 365 -8.42 22.28 2.47
N TYR A 366 -7.81 21.25 1.87
CA TYR A 366 -6.56 20.69 2.37
C TYR A 366 -5.42 21.71 2.31
N VAL A 367 -5.27 22.39 1.17
CA VAL A 367 -4.25 23.43 0.98
C VAL A 367 -4.40 24.54 2.01
N HIS A 368 -5.62 25.02 2.25
CA HIS A 368 -5.89 26.06 3.23
C HIS A 368 -5.57 25.59 4.65
N THR A 369 -6.08 24.41 5.02
CA THR A 369 -5.89 23.84 6.37
C THR A 369 -4.41 23.62 6.67
N MET A 370 -3.65 23.04 5.73
CA MET A 370 -2.22 22.80 5.89
C MET A 370 -1.41 24.11 5.96
N THR A 371 -1.73 25.08 5.09
CA THR A 371 -1.09 26.41 5.10
C THR A 371 -1.30 27.11 6.43
N TRP A 372 -2.53 27.06 6.95
CA TRP A 372 -2.85 27.67 8.23
C TRP A 372 -2.19 26.96 9.41
N LEU A 373 -2.16 25.63 9.39
CA LEU A 373 -1.45 24.81 10.38
C LEU A 373 0.05 25.17 10.45
N GLN A 374 0.69 25.37 9.29
CA GLN A 374 2.08 25.80 9.22
C GLN A 374 2.28 27.23 9.73
N ALA A 375 1.39 28.16 9.37
CA ALA A 375 1.46 29.53 9.85
C ALA A 375 1.29 29.62 11.38
N LEU A 376 0.32 28.90 11.95
CA LEU A 376 0.13 28.79 13.41
C LEU A 376 1.37 28.20 14.09
N THR A 377 1.98 27.17 13.49
CA THR A 377 3.21 26.56 14.05
C THR A 377 4.36 27.55 14.08
N GLY A 378 4.60 28.28 12.98
CA GLY A 378 5.65 29.31 12.95
C GLY A 378 5.39 30.48 13.91
N LEU A 379 4.13 30.90 14.08
CA LEU A 379 3.76 31.91 15.07
C LEU A 379 4.02 31.42 16.50
N LEU A 380 3.64 30.17 16.82
CA LEU A 380 3.89 29.60 18.14
C LEU A 380 5.40 29.48 18.43
N GLU A 381 6.19 29.03 17.46
CA GLU A 381 7.65 28.91 17.60
C GLU A 381 8.31 30.25 17.96
N GLN A 382 7.86 31.35 17.34
CA GLN A 382 8.38 32.69 17.58
C GLN A 382 7.83 33.33 18.86
N MET A 383 6.53 33.20 19.10
CA MET A 383 5.83 34.00 20.11
C MET A 383 5.82 33.36 21.51
N GLN A 384 6.14 32.07 21.64
CA GLN A 384 6.18 31.37 22.93
C GLN A 384 7.15 31.96 23.96
N VAL A 385 8.07 32.83 23.54
CA VAL A 385 9.01 33.56 24.41
C VAL A 385 8.31 34.59 25.31
N HIS A 386 7.12 35.07 24.93
CA HIS A 386 6.39 36.10 25.66
C HIS A 386 5.59 35.49 26.83
N GLN A 387 5.86 35.94 28.05
CA GLN A 387 5.29 35.38 29.29
C GLN A 387 4.18 36.25 29.92
N ASP A 388 3.86 37.40 29.34
CA ASP A 388 2.80 38.25 29.89
C ASP A 388 1.40 37.60 29.74
N PRO A 389 0.46 37.87 30.66
CA PRO A 389 -0.84 37.20 30.68
C PRO A 389 -1.66 37.36 29.38
N ALA A 390 -1.53 38.51 28.71
CA ALA A 390 -2.25 38.77 27.47
C ALA A 390 -1.69 37.92 26.32
N SER A 391 -0.36 37.86 26.18
CA SER A 391 0.30 36.99 25.20
C SER A 391 0.02 35.51 25.45
N GLN A 392 0.09 35.05 26.71
CA GLN A 392 -0.20 33.66 27.06
C GLN A 392 -1.64 33.26 26.69
N THR A 393 -2.60 34.16 26.86
CA THR A 393 -4.00 33.93 26.43
C THR A 393 -4.09 33.72 24.91
N VAL A 394 -3.38 34.55 24.13
CA VAL A 394 -3.34 34.43 22.65
C VAL A 394 -2.63 33.15 22.21
N ILE A 395 -1.51 32.81 22.84
CA ILE A 395 -0.76 31.57 22.58
C ILE A 395 -1.65 30.35 22.81
N GLN A 396 -2.39 30.31 23.92
CA GLN A 396 -3.30 29.21 24.21
C GLN A 396 -4.43 29.09 23.16
N GLN A 397 -4.95 30.22 22.68
CA GLN A 397 -5.92 30.22 21.57
C GLN A 397 -5.32 29.62 20.29
N TRP A 398 -4.08 30.01 19.94
CA TRP A 398 -3.40 29.44 18.77
C TRP A 398 -3.06 27.96 18.95
N ILE A 399 -2.71 27.49 20.15
CA ILE A 399 -2.51 26.06 20.43
C ILE A 399 -3.81 25.29 20.17
N ASN A 400 -4.94 25.77 20.68
CA ASN A 400 -6.24 25.13 20.48
C ASN A 400 -6.64 25.12 19.00
N GLU A 401 -6.46 26.25 18.30
CA GLU A 401 -6.75 26.37 16.86
C GLU A 401 -5.83 25.46 16.04
N ARG A 402 -4.56 25.33 16.43
CA ARG A 402 -3.60 24.42 15.78
C ARG A 402 -4.03 22.97 15.93
N GLU A 403 -4.49 22.55 17.11
CA GLU A 403 -4.98 21.19 17.31
C GLU A 403 -6.26 20.92 16.52
N GLU A 404 -7.17 21.89 16.40
CA GLU A 404 -8.35 21.79 15.51
C GLU A 404 -7.93 21.57 14.04
N MET A 405 -7.00 22.39 13.54
CA MET A 405 -6.50 22.24 12.16
C MET A 405 -5.80 20.90 11.97
N ARG A 406 -5.04 20.45 12.97
CA ARG A 406 -4.34 19.16 12.96
C ARG A 406 -5.34 18.01 12.83
N LEU A 407 -6.41 17.98 13.62
CA LEU A 407 -7.48 16.98 13.50
C LEU A 407 -8.14 17.04 12.12
N ARG A 408 -8.47 18.24 11.63
CA ARG A 408 -9.03 18.43 10.30
C ARG A 408 -8.13 17.87 9.19
N THR A 409 -6.82 18.07 9.26
CA THR A 409 -5.90 17.49 8.25
C THR A 409 -5.87 15.96 8.25
N LYS A 410 -6.23 15.31 9.37
CA LYS A 410 -6.39 13.85 9.44
C LYS A 410 -7.70 13.43 8.79
N ASP A 411 -8.80 14.06 9.21
CA ASP A 411 -10.16 13.60 8.92
C ASP A 411 -10.59 13.81 7.47
N ILE A 412 -9.97 14.75 6.74
CA ILE A 412 -10.18 14.95 5.29
C ILE A 412 -9.83 13.66 4.49
N PHE A 413 -8.95 12.80 4.99
CA PHE A 413 -8.63 11.53 4.34
C PHE A 413 -9.58 10.40 4.72
N ASN A 414 -9.32 9.78 5.87
CA ASN A 414 -10.11 8.70 6.43
C ASN A 414 -10.47 9.11 7.87
N ALA A 415 -11.75 9.07 8.20
CA ALA A 415 -12.23 9.59 9.48
C ALA A 415 -11.62 8.85 10.69
N GLN A 416 -11.37 7.55 10.56
CA GLN A 416 -10.83 6.72 11.64
C GLN A 416 -9.30 6.89 11.75
N PHE A 417 -8.58 6.67 10.67
CA PHE A 417 -7.13 6.49 10.65
C PHE A 417 -6.37 7.57 9.85
N GLY A 418 -7.03 8.44 9.09
CA GLY A 418 -6.40 9.48 8.29
C GLY A 418 -5.61 8.97 7.07
N SER A 419 -4.59 9.71 6.64
CA SER A 419 -3.75 9.34 5.48
C SER A 419 -2.96 8.04 5.69
N LEU A 420 -2.87 7.20 4.67
CA LEU A 420 -1.97 6.05 4.58
C LEU A 420 -0.51 6.46 4.83
N PHE A 421 -0.10 7.65 4.38
CA PHE A 421 1.31 8.03 4.34
C PHE A 421 1.79 8.80 5.56
N ARG A 422 0.90 9.41 6.35
CA ARG A 422 1.31 10.34 7.42
C ARG A 422 0.47 10.24 8.71
N THR A 423 1.15 10.39 9.85
CA THR A 423 0.56 10.60 11.19
C THR A 423 0.79 12.06 11.61
N TYR A 424 -0.07 12.96 11.14
CA TYR A 424 0.11 14.41 11.24
C TYR A 424 1.41 14.90 10.62
N HIS A 425 2.51 14.97 11.38
CA HIS A 425 3.81 15.43 10.92
C HIS A 425 4.70 14.27 10.44
N ASN A 426 4.69 13.13 11.14
CA ASN A 426 5.58 12.01 10.85
C ASN A 426 5.09 11.13 9.70
N PRO A 427 6.00 10.56 8.89
CA PRO A 427 5.64 9.48 7.97
C PRO A 427 5.10 8.28 8.76
N THR A 428 4.14 7.55 8.19
CA THR A 428 3.69 6.28 8.76
C THR A 428 4.79 5.23 8.68
N TYR A 429 4.64 4.17 9.47
CA TYR A 429 5.49 3.00 9.35
C TYR A 429 5.42 2.38 7.94
N PHE A 430 4.25 2.45 7.28
CA PHE A 430 4.08 2.10 5.86
C PHE A 430 4.98 2.93 4.95
N THR A 431 4.95 4.26 5.06
CA THR A 431 5.79 5.17 4.27
C THR A 431 7.28 4.91 4.50
N ARG A 432 7.69 4.66 5.74
CA ARG A 432 9.09 4.30 6.05
C ARG A 432 9.56 3.08 5.25
N ARG A 433 8.69 2.06 5.11
CA ARG A 433 9.00 0.86 4.30
C ARG A 433 8.97 1.17 2.81
N LEU A 434 7.97 1.91 2.34
CA LEU A 434 7.87 2.34 0.95
C LEU A 434 9.13 3.07 0.48
N SER A 435 9.57 4.07 1.25
CA SER A 435 10.79 4.84 0.94
C SER A 435 12.07 4.02 0.98
N ARG A 436 12.09 2.93 1.75
CA ARG A 436 13.26 2.05 1.88
C ARG A 436 13.36 1.01 0.76
N PHE A 437 12.22 0.51 0.28
CA PHE A 437 12.17 -0.69 -0.57
C PHE A 437 11.64 -0.44 -1.99
N ALA A 438 11.22 0.77 -2.32
CA ALA A 438 10.79 1.13 -3.66
C ALA A 438 11.64 2.28 -4.20
N ASP A 439 12.30 2.09 -5.35
CA ASP A 439 13.01 3.17 -6.02
C ASP A 439 12.04 4.23 -6.53
N ILE A 440 10.94 3.76 -7.12
CA ILE A 440 9.81 4.56 -7.57
C ILE A 440 8.50 3.98 -7.06
N TYR A 441 7.48 4.81 -6.96
CA TYR A 441 6.12 4.37 -6.63
C TYR A 441 5.09 5.18 -7.40
N MET A 442 3.93 4.57 -7.65
CA MET A 442 2.87 5.15 -8.48
C MET A 442 1.51 4.57 -8.12
N ALA A 443 0.44 5.24 -8.54
CA ALA A 443 -0.92 4.77 -8.28
C ALA A 443 -1.32 3.56 -9.14
N SER A 444 -0.77 3.46 -10.36
CA SER A 444 -1.02 2.34 -11.26
C SER A 444 0.09 2.24 -12.30
N LEU A 445 0.28 1.05 -12.88
CA LEU A 445 1.19 0.85 -14.01
C LEU A 445 0.87 1.79 -15.18
N SER A 446 -0.39 2.20 -15.35
CA SER A 446 -0.80 3.15 -16.38
C SER A 446 -0.02 4.47 -16.33
N CYS A 447 0.53 4.85 -15.17
CA CYS A 447 1.38 6.03 -15.01
C CYS A 447 2.61 5.99 -15.93
N LEU A 448 3.14 4.80 -16.27
CA LEU A 448 4.25 4.65 -17.23
C LEU A 448 3.92 5.11 -18.65
N LEU A 449 2.63 5.23 -19.00
CA LEU A 449 2.23 5.75 -20.30
C LEU A 449 2.60 7.23 -20.46
N ASN A 450 2.68 7.97 -19.36
CA ASN A 450 3.01 9.40 -19.34
C ASN A 450 4.49 9.71 -19.59
N TYR A 451 5.37 8.71 -19.60
CA TYR A 451 6.82 8.91 -19.65
C TYR A 451 7.45 8.20 -20.83
N ASP A 452 8.41 8.83 -21.50
CA ASP A 452 9.25 8.13 -22.48
C ASP A 452 10.19 7.14 -21.77
N LEU A 453 10.62 6.08 -22.47
CA LEU A 453 11.55 5.09 -21.89
C LEU A 453 12.98 5.64 -21.71
N GLN A 454 13.26 6.88 -22.12
CA GLN A 454 14.48 7.62 -21.80
C GLN A 454 14.35 8.51 -20.55
N HIS A 455 13.18 8.54 -19.91
CA HIS A 455 12.95 9.42 -18.76
C HIS A 455 13.80 9.00 -17.55
N THR A 456 14.39 10.00 -16.88
CA THR A 456 15.08 9.82 -15.61
C THR A 456 14.28 10.48 -14.49
N PHE A 457 13.92 9.69 -13.49
CA PHE A 457 13.29 10.18 -12.27
C PHE A 457 14.35 10.62 -11.27
N TYR A 458 14.12 11.77 -10.65
CA TYR A 458 14.99 12.35 -9.62
C TYR A 458 14.22 12.49 -8.30
N PRO A 459 14.78 12.03 -7.17
CA PRO A 459 14.15 12.22 -5.88
C PRO A 459 14.21 13.69 -5.48
N ARG A 460 13.14 14.17 -4.83
CA ARG A 460 13.13 15.53 -4.28
C ARG A 460 14.07 15.59 -3.07
N ARG A 461 14.91 16.62 -3.02
CA ARG A 461 15.75 16.90 -1.85
C ARG A 461 14.85 17.31 -0.69
N THR A 462 14.72 16.44 0.32
CA THR A 462 14.02 16.76 1.57
C THR A 462 15.00 17.50 2.48
N PRO A 463 14.77 18.79 2.81
CA PRO A 463 15.70 19.51 3.66
C PRO A 463 15.72 18.92 5.08
N LEU A 464 16.90 18.79 5.67
CA LEU A 464 17.06 18.46 7.09
C LEU A 464 16.62 19.65 7.95
N GLN A 465 16.27 19.41 9.21
CA GLN A 465 15.77 20.47 10.11
C GLN A 465 16.75 21.63 10.33
N HIS A 466 18.06 21.40 10.17
CA HIS A 466 19.10 22.43 10.28
C HIS A 466 19.50 23.04 8.93
N GLU A 467 18.93 22.55 7.82
CA GLU A 467 19.19 23.13 6.50
C GLU A 467 18.25 24.31 6.29
N SER A 468 18.80 25.45 5.88
CA SER A 468 17.98 26.59 5.48
C SER A 468 17.02 26.18 4.37
N PRO A 469 15.72 26.54 4.44
CA PRO A 469 14.79 26.32 3.35
C PRO A 469 15.20 27.22 2.18
N ILE A 470 16.12 26.73 1.35
CA ILE A 470 16.39 27.32 0.04
C ILE A 470 15.14 26.96 -0.78
N TRP A 471 14.23 27.92 -0.96
CA TRP A 471 13.08 27.81 -1.87
C TRP A 471 13.50 28.18 -3.30
N PRO A 472 13.95 27.21 -4.09
CA PRO A 472 13.58 27.14 -5.48
C PRO A 472 12.99 25.75 -5.77
N GLU A 473 11.97 25.68 -6.63
CA GLU A 473 11.32 24.43 -7.13
C GLU A 473 10.07 23.88 -6.41
N GLN A 474 9.25 24.72 -5.80
CA GLN A 474 7.80 24.42 -5.76
C GLN A 474 7.01 25.11 -6.87
N THR A 475 7.62 26.04 -7.60
CA THR A 475 6.96 26.84 -8.66
C THR A 475 7.11 26.28 -10.08
N SER A 476 7.98 25.29 -10.34
CA SER A 476 8.42 25.01 -11.73
C SER A 476 8.15 23.60 -12.26
N THR A 477 7.88 22.60 -11.41
CA THR A 477 7.87 21.18 -11.86
C THR A 477 6.52 20.48 -11.79
N GLY A 478 5.45 21.17 -11.35
CA GLY A 478 4.05 20.75 -11.59
C GLY A 478 3.48 21.27 -12.92
N ALA A 479 4.23 22.10 -13.65
CA ALA A 479 3.75 22.91 -14.77
C ALA A 479 4.32 22.51 -16.14
N MET A 480 4.77 21.26 -16.33
CA MET A 480 4.91 20.74 -17.69
C MET A 480 3.65 19.95 -18.03
N ASN A 481 2.70 20.63 -18.69
CA ASN A 481 1.81 19.99 -19.63
C ASN A 481 2.68 19.19 -20.61
N ILE A 482 2.80 17.88 -20.40
CA ILE A 482 3.32 16.98 -21.42
C ILE A 482 2.35 17.14 -22.60
N PRO A 483 2.79 17.61 -23.78
CA PRO A 483 1.89 17.79 -24.89
C PRO A 483 1.29 16.43 -25.23
N PHE A 484 -0.04 16.34 -25.17
CA PHE A 484 -0.78 15.22 -25.75
C PHE A 484 -0.35 15.11 -27.22
N ARG A 485 0.49 14.13 -27.56
CA ARG A 485 0.69 13.74 -28.96
C ARG A 485 -0.61 13.09 -29.40
N LYS A 486 -1.47 13.86 -30.08
CA LYS A 486 -2.53 13.31 -30.90
C LYS A 486 -1.88 12.39 -31.93
N SER A 487 -2.31 11.13 -31.94
CA SER A 487 -1.98 10.16 -32.97
C SER A 487 -2.39 10.69 -34.34
N ALA A 488 -1.44 10.75 -35.27
CA ALA A 488 -1.68 10.59 -36.70
C ALA A 488 -1.21 9.18 -37.08
#